data_AF-A0AAV9EZK9-F1
#
_entry.id   AF-A0AAV9EZK9-F1
#
_cell.length_a   1.000
_cell.length_b   1.000
_cell.length_c   1.000
_cell.angle_alpha   90.00
_cell.angle_beta   90.00
_cell.angle_gamma   90.00
#
_symmetry.space_group_name_H-M   'P 1'
#
loop_
_entity.id
_entity.type
_entity.pdbx_description
1 polymer ?
#
loop_
_entity_poly.entity_id
_entity_poly.type
_entity_poly.pdbx_seq_one_letter_code
_entity_poly.pdbx_strand_id
1 'polypeptide(L)'
;MEISSIPPFPAFASGFALLYLLAYFAVFRSWSPKHRPEASSCFMSLFHGTPAALMAASATSTTASPRFAAPNTPFEATVLEFSIAYFLVDLLHYVAFFPGDYLFIAHHLATLFVFVTCRYVVQHGAYAILGLLALAEVTSLCQNVWTLAGLRRFDSALAKRVYDYLSGPFYAFYTIVRGFFGPVFVYKMGVFYMGGEADRVIPMWVSVSWMVVVVVAISVSVLWVFNLWVEMYLEKVGRADEKKKEN
;
A
#
# COMPACT_ATOMS: atom_id res chain seq x y z
N MET A 1 13.61 -36.47 9.20
CA MET A 1 13.39 -35.51 10.30
C MET A 1 13.00 -34.20 9.64
N GLU A 2 11.70 -34.02 9.40
CA GLU A 2 11.18 -32.76 8.88
C GLU A 2 11.32 -31.72 9.99
N ILE A 3 12.23 -30.76 9.81
CA ILE A 3 12.20 -29.54 10.60
C ILE A 3 10.85 -28.91 10.25
N SER A 4 9.91 -28.95 11.19
CA SER A 4 8.64 -28.22 11.11
C SER A 4 8.98 -26.78 10.76
N SER A 5 8.80 -26.41 9.50
CA SER A 5 8.99 -25.05 9.05
C SER A 5 7.89 -24.23 9.72
N ILE A 6 8.30 -23.24 10.52
CA ILE A 6 7.36 -22.24 11.04
C ILE A 6 6.58 -21.73 9.83
N PRO A 7 5.23 -21.72 9.85
CA PRO A 7 4.47 -21.15 8.74
C PRO A 7 5.03 -19.75 8.44
N PRO A 8 5.12 -19.33 7.17
CA PRO A 8 5.77 -18.06 6.83
C PRO A 8 5.14 -16.88 7.56
N PHE A 9 3.81 -16.91 7.74
CA PHE A 9 3.05 -15.83 8.37
C PHE A 9 3.52 -15.44 9.80
N PRO A 10 3.55 -16.30 10.84
CA PRO A 10 4.02 -15.90 12.17
C PRO A 10 5.46 -15.36 12.18
N ALA A 11 6.34 -15.89 11.34
CA ALA A 11 7.70 -15.41 11.21
C ALA A 11 7.73 -13.99 10.60
N PHE A 12 6.99 -13.75 9.52
CA PHE A 12 6.88 -12.42 8.92
C PHE A 12 6.25 -11.41 9.87
N ALA A 13 5.16 -11.77 10.56
CA ALA A 13 4.48 -10.89 11.51
C ALA A 13 5.41 -10.49 12.67
N SER A 14 6.16 -11.46 13.20
CA SER A 14 7.17 -11.20 14.23
C SER A 14 8.28 -10.30 13.70
N GLY A 15 8.74 -10.53 12.46
CA GLY A 15 9.74 -9.69 11.81
C GLY A 15 9.28 -8.24 11.65
N PHE A 16 8.05 -8.00 11.19
CA PHE A 16 7.48 -6.66 11.07
C PHE A 16 7.27 -6.00 12.43
N ALA A 17 6.81 -6.73 13.45
CA ALA A 17 6.69 -6.21 14.80
C ALA A 17 8.07 -5.80 15.36
N LEU A 18 9.11 -6.62 15.16
CA LEU A 18 10.47 -6.28 15.56
C LEU A 18 11.02 -5.07 14.80
N LEU A 19 10.74 -4.96 13.50
CA LEU A 19 11.11 -3.78 12.69
C LEU A 19 10.43 -2.51 13.21
N TYR A 20 9.15 -2.58 13.55
CA TYR A 20 8.42 -1.46 14.14
C TYR A 20 9.03 -1.05 15.49
N LEU A 21 9.29 -2.01 16.37
CA LEU A 21 9.90 -1.75 17.69
C LEU A 21 11.32 -1.19 17.56
N LEU A 22 12.13 -1.72 16.64
CA LEU A 22 13.45 -1.20 16.33
C LEU A 22 13.37 0.24 15.82
N ALA A 23 12.43 0.52 14.92
CA ALA A 23 12.22 1.87 14.40
C ALA A 23 11.83 2.84 15.52
N TYR A 24 10.89 2.42 16.37
CA TYR A 24 10.38 3.24 17.47
C TYR A 24 11.43 3.50 18.55
N PHE A 25 12.08 2.45 19.06
CA PHE A 25 12.97 2.55 20.22
C PHE A 25 14.43 2.88 19.88
N ALA A 26 14.89 2.61 18.66
CA ALA A 26 16.28 2.84 18.26
C ALA A 26 16.42 3.91 17.17
N VAL A 27 15.75 3.75 16.03
CA VAL A 27 15.94 4.63 14.85
C VAL A 27 15.40 6.03 15.09
N PHE A 28 14.14 6.13 15.55
CA PHE A 28 13.43 7.38 15.80
C PHE A 28 13.37 7.75 17.28
N ARG A 29 14.28 7.20 18.09
CA ARG A 29 14.33 7.43 19.55
C ARG A 29 14.46 8.91 19.93
N SER A 30 15.11 9.70 19.07
CA SER A 30 15.31 11.14 19.25
C SER A 30 14.17 11.99 18.69
N TRP A 31 13.22 11.39 17.97
CA TRP A 31 12.06 12.11 17.44
C TRP A 31 11.01 12.31 18.54
N SER A 32 10.21 13.37 18.38
CA SER A 32 9.08 13.66 19.26
C SER A 32 8.17 12.43 19.41
N PRO A 33 7.69 12.12 20.62
CA PRO A 33 6.71 11.05 20.83
C PRO A 33 5.47 11.15 19.95
N LYS A 34 5.13 12.36 19.47
CA LYS A 34 4.03 12.58 18.52
C LYS A 34 4.29 12.01 17.14
N HIS A 35 5.50 12.17 16.59
CA HIS A 35 5.84 11.76 15.22
C HIS A 35 6.45 10.35 15.15
N ARG A 36 6.96 9.85 16.28
CA ARG A 36 7.66 8.57 16.35
C ARG A 36 6.81 7.36 15.92
N PRO A 37 5.52 7.22 16.34
CA PRO A 37 4.71 6.11 15.88
C PRO A 37 4.59 6.08 14.34
N GLU A 38 4.19 7.20 13.73
CA GLU A 38 4.00 7.29 12.28
C GLU A 38 5.31 7.08 11.51
N ALA A 39 6.42 7.65 11.99
CA ALA A 39 7.74 7.40 11.40
C ALA A 39 8.13 5.91 11.46
N SER A 40 7.75 5.22 12.53
CA SER A 40 8.03 3.79 12.71
C SER A 40 7.18 2.93 11.77
N SER A 41 5.91 3.28 11.57
CA SER A 41 5.04 2.68 10.55
C SER A 41 5.60 2.91 9.15
N CYS A 42 5.99 4.13 8.79
CA CYS A 42 6.61 4.42 7.49
C CYS A 42 7.90 3.62 7.27
N PHE A 43 8.74 3.49 8.28
CA PHE A 43 9.96 2.68 8.19
C PHE A 43 9.63 1.21 7.95
N MET A 44 8.69 0.64 8.71
CA MET A 44 8.22 -0.73 8.47
C MET A 44 7.64 -0.90 7.05
N SER A 45 6.85 0.08 6.59
CA SER A 45 6.28 0.12 5.25
C SER A 45 7.34 0.14 4.15
N LEU A 46 8.49 0.79 4.34
CA LEU A 46 9.61 0.71 3.39
C LEU A 46 10.18 -0.71 3.25
N PHE A 47 10.26 -1.46 4.35
CA PHE A 47 10.71 -2.85 4.36
C PHE A 47 9.66 -3.84 3.85
N HIS A 48 8.39 -3.43 3.75
CA HIS A 48 7.34 -4.20 3.07
C HIS A 48 7.21 -3.81 1.60
N GLY A 49 6.92 -2.54 1.31
CA GLY A 49 6.46 -2.10 -0.01
C GLY A 49 7.47 -2.35 -1.12
N THR A 50 8.77 -2.08 -0.89
CA THR A 50 9.77 -2.32 -1.94
C THR A 50 9.92 -3.81 -2.25
N PRO A 51 10.13 -4.71 -1.27
CA PRO A 51 10.10 -6.15 -1.53
C PRO A 51 8.77 -6.65 -2.11
N ALA A 52 7.63 -6.18 -1.59
CA ALA A 52 6.30 -6.60 -2.04
C ALA A 52 6.07 -6.24 -3.50
N ALA A 53 6.41 -5.02 -3.93
CA ALA A 53 6.31 -4.60 -5.32
C ALA A 53 7.14 -5.50 -6.25
N LEU A 54 8.39 -5.79 -5.88
CA LEU A 54 9.30 -6.63 -6.68
C LEU A 54 8.82 -8.08 -6.75
N MET A 55 8.45 -8.67 -5.61
CA MET A 55 7.97 -10.05 -5.57
C MET A 55 6.64 -10.20 -6.31
N ALA A 56 5.71 -9.26 -6.15
CA ALA A 56 4.42 -9.29 -6.82
C ALA A 56 4.56 -9.07 -8.35
N ALA A 57 5.43 -8.15 -8.77
CA ALA A 57 5.77 -7.98 -10.19
C ALA A 57 6.40 -9.25 -10.77
N SER A 58 7.33 -9.88 -10.05
CA SER A 58 7.93 -11.15 -10.45
C SER A 58 6.90 -12.26 -10.58
N ALA A 59 5.99 -12.40 -9.62
CA ALA A 59 4.92 -13.40 -9.64
C ALA A 59 3.95 -13.22 -10.82
N THR A 60 3.77 -11.98 -11.30
CA THR A 60 2.82 -11.64 -12.37
C THR A 60 3.46 -11.55 -13.76
N SER A 61 4.79 -11.45 -13.86
CA SER A 61 5.50 -11.29 -15.15
C SER A 61 5.70 -12.59 -15.93
N THR A 62 5.51 -13.75 -15.31
CA THR A 62 5.92 -15.05 -15.86
C THR A 62 4.90 -15.73 -16.78
N THR A 63 3.78 -15.06 -17.14
CA THR A 63 2.71 -15.72 -17.90
C THR A 63 2.15 -14.95 -19.09
N ALA A 64 2.01 -15.68 -20.21
CA ALA A 64 1.54 -15.19 -21.50
C ALA A 64 0.00 -15.03 -21.61
N SER A 65 -0.76 -15.49 -20.62
CA SER A 65 -2.23 -15.45 -20.61
C SER A 65 -2.79 -15.07 -19.23
N PRO A 66 -3.97 -14.40 -19.15
CA PRO A 66 -4.53 -13.94 -17.88
C PRO A 66 -4.84 -15.10 -16.94
N ARG A 67 -4.13 -15.17 -15.80
CA ARG A 67 -4.30 -16.21 -14.77
C ARG A 67 -5.20 -15.76 -13.62
N PHE A 68 -6.21 -14.94 -13.90
CA PHE A 68 -7.02 -14.27 -12.87
C PHE A 68 -7.80 -15.21 -11.94
N ALA A 69 -8.06 -16.46 -12.32
CA ALA A 69 -8.64 -17.49 -11.44
C ALA A 69 -7.75 -18.73 -11.25
N ALA A 70 -6.48 -18.67 -11.64
CA ALA A 70 -5.57 -19.81 -11.48
C ALA A 70 -5.35 -20.14 -10.00
N PRO A 71 -5.04 -21.40 -9.67
CA PRO A 71 -4.59 -21.77 -8.33
C PRO A 71 -3.37 -20.95 -7.92
N ASN A 72 -3.32 -20.54 -6.66
CA ASN A 72 -2.19 -19.79 -6.12
C ASN A 72 -0.94 -20.67 -6.09
N THR A 73 0.14 -20.20 -6.69
CA THR A 73 1.44 -20.88 -6.60
C THR A 73 2.02 -20.73 -5.18
N PRO A 74 2.98 -21.60 -4.78
CA PRO A 74 3.66 -21.45 -3.49
C PRO A 74 4.32 -20.08 -3.30
N PHE A 75 4.88 -19.51 -4.38
CA PHE A 75 5.48 -18.17 -4.33
C PHE A 75 4.43 -17.08 -4.14
N GLU A 76 3.33 -17.10 -4.91
CA GLU A 76 2.22 -16.16 -4.75
C GLU A 76 1.61 -16.24 -3.34
N ALA A 77 1.47 -17.45 -2.78
CA ALA A 77 1.03 -17.67 -1.40
C ALA A 77 2.00 -17.05 -0.38
N THR A 78 3.30 -17.16 -0.60
CA THR A 78 4.32 -16.55 0.27
C THR A 78 4.25 -15.02 0.23
N VAL A 79 4.06 -14.42 -0.94
CA VAL A 79 3.92 -12.96 -1.10
C VAL A 79 2.65 -12.45 -0.42
N LEU A 80 1.55 -13.20 -0.51
CA LEU A 80 0.32 -12.90 0.22
C LEU A 80 0.55 -12.95 1.73
N GLU A 81 1.20 -14.00 2.26
CA GLU A 81 1.48 -14.10 3.70
C GLU A 81 2.42 -13.01 4.22
N PHE A 82 3.45 -12.65 3.43
CA PHE A 82 4.32 -11.52 3.72
C PHE A 82 3.52 -10.21 3.83
N SER A 83 2.58 -9.98 2.92
CA SER A 83 1.78 -8.76 2.92
C SER A 83 0.69 -8.76 4.00
N ILE A 84 0.02 -9.89 4.25
CA ILE A 84 -0.94 -10.05 5.36
C ILE A 84 -0.24 -9.74 6.69
N ALA A 85 0.97 -10.24 6.89
CA ALA A 85 1.76 -9.97 8.09
C ALA A 85 2.04 -8.47 8.29
N TYR A 86 2.48 -7.77 7.23
CA TYR A 86 2.70 -6.32 7.29
C TYR A 86 1.40 -5.57 7.61
N PHE A 87 0.34 -5.78 6.81
CA PHE A 87 -0.92 -5.06 6.98
C PHE A 87 -1.56 -5.31 8.35
N LEU A 88 -1.36 -6.49 8.94
CA LEU A 88 -1.82 -6.78 10.30
C LEU A 88 -1.07 -5.95 11.34
N VAL A 89 0.27 -5.96 11.29
CA VAL A 89 1.08 -5.21 12.26
C VAL A 89 0.83 -3.70 12.12
N ASP A 90 0.71 -3.20 10.90
CA ASP A 90 0.45 -1.78 10.64
C ASP A 90 -0.98 -1.37 11.06
N LEU A 91 -1.98 -2.25 10.87
CA LEU A 91 -3.32 -2.03 11.40
C LEU A 91 -3.32 -1.92 12.93
N LEU A 92 -2.58 -2.79 13.63
CA LEU A 92 -2.45 -2.71 15.09
C LEU A 92 -1.81 -1.39 15.52
N HIS A 93 -0.83 -0.90 14.76
CA HIS A 93 -0.27 0.43 14.95
C HIS A 93 -1.34 1.53 14.83
N TYR A 94 -2.11 1.57 13.74
CA TYR A 94 -3.15 2.59 13.55
C TYR A 94 -4.22 2.54 14.66
N VAL A 95 -4.69 1.34 15.03
CA VAL A 95 -5.68 1.19 16.10
C VAL A 95 -5.12 1.67 17.45
N ALA A 96 -3.84 1.44 17.73
CA ALA A 96 -3.23 1.82 19.01
C ALA A 96 -2.86 3.30 19.10
N PHE A 97 -2.33 3.90 18.02
CA PHE A 97 -1.74 5.24 18.05
C PHE A 97 -2.56 6.30 17.31
N PHE A 98 -3.39 5.88 16.35
CA PHE A 98 -4.19 6.76 15.48
C PHE A 98 -5.63 6.26 15.31
N PRO A 99 -6.40 6.01 16.40
CA PRO A 99 -7.74 5.41 16.31
C PRO A 99 -8.77 6.28 15.58
N GLY A 100 -8.48 7.57 15.40
CA GLY A 100 -9.29 8.50 14.60
C GLY A 100 -9.00 8.46 13.10
N ASP A 101 -7.97 7.74 12.66
CA ASP A 101 -7.63 7.61 11.24
C ASP A 101 -8.44 6.48 10.59
N TYR A 102 -9.76 6.71 10.50
CA TYR A 102 -10.70 5.72 9.98
C TYR A 102 -10.40 5.32 8.54
N LEU A 103 -9.82 6.21 7.74
CA LEU A 103 -9.52 5.94 6.34
C LEU A 103 -8.41 4.90 6.20
N PHE A 104 -7.30 5.09 6.92
CA PHE A 104 -6.20 4.13 6.91
C PHE A 104 -6.58 2.81 7.58
N ILE A 105 -7.32 2.84 8.70
CA ILE A 105 -7.82 1.63 9.36
C ILE A 105 -8.74 0.84 8.42
N ALA A 106 -9.70 1.49 7.78
CA ALA A 106 -10.61 0.84 6.82
C ALA A 106 -9.86 0.29 5.61
N HIS A 107 -8.88 1.03 5.09
CA HIS A 107 -8.02 0.57 4.00
C HIS A 107 -7.27 -0.72 4.37
N HIS A 108 -6.65 -0.77 5.56
CA HIS A 108 -5.91 -1.95 6.01
C HIS A 108 -6.83 -3.15 6.22
N LEU A 109 -8.00 -2.95 6.83
CA LEU A 109 -9.00 -4.01 6.99
C LEU A 109 -9.48 -4.55 5.64
N ALA A 110 -9.75 -3.65 4.68
CA ALA A 110 -10.19 -4.04 3.35
C ALA A 110 -9.11 -4.81 2.58
N THR A 111 -7.85 -4.36 2.63
CA THR A 111 -6.72 -5.07 2.03
C THR A 111 -6.49 -6.43 2.68
N LEU A 112 -6.54 -6.51 4.03
CA LEU A 112 -6.47 -7.78 4.75
C LEU A 112 -7.60 -8.73 4.35
N PHE A 113 -8.84 -8.23 4.25
CA PHE A 113 -9.98 -9.03 3.79
C PHE A 113 -9.69 -9.65 2.43
N VAL A 114 -9.25 -8.87 1.44
CA VAL A 114 -8.92 -9.36 0.10
C VAL A 114 -7.79 -10.39 0.14
N PHE A 115 -6.70 -10.11 0.87
CA PHE A 115 -5.55 -11.03 0.91
C PHE A 115 -5.85 -12.32 1.65
N VAL A 116 -6.51 -12.26 2.80
CA VAL A 116 -6.87 -13.43 3.61
C VAL A 116 -7.85 -14.32 2.87
N THR A 117 -8.88 -13.74 2.24
CA THR A 117 -9.82 -14.53 1.45
C THR A 117 -9.13 -15.17 0.24
N CYS A 118 -8.24 -14.45 -0.45
CA CYS A 118 -7.44 -15.01 -1.55
C CYS A 118 -6.52 -16.15 -1.08
N ARG A 119 -5.81 -15.96 0.03
CA ARG A 119 -4.81 -16.91 0.54
C ARG A 119 -5.39 -18.13 1.23
N TYR A 120 -6.42 -17.95 2.06
CA TYR A 120 -6.87 -18.96 3.01
C TYR A 120 -8.29 -19.46 2.75
N VAL A 121 -9.13 -18.73 1.99
CA VAL A 121 -10.50 -19.16 1.69
C VAL A 121 -10.58 -19.79 0.30
N VAL A 122 -10.18 -19.06 -0.76
CA VAL A 122 -10.33 -19.55 -2.13
C VAL A 122 -9.07 -20.19 -2.70
N GLN A 123 -7.88 -19.78 -2.25
CA GLN A 123 -6.58 -20.27 -2.75
C GLN A 123 -6.39 -20.14 -4.27
N HIS A 124 -7.13 -19.22 -4.89
CA HIS A 124 -7.12 -18.92 -6.32
C HIS A 124 -7.09 -17.40 -6.53
N GLY A 125 -6.61 -16.98 -7.70
CA GLY A 125 -6.67 -15.60 -8.16
C GLY A 125 -5.62 -14.64 -7.59
N ALA A 126 -4.56 -15.16 -6.95
CA ALA A 126 -3.46 -14.34 -6.46
C ALA A 126 -2.81 -13.48 -7.55
N TYR A 127 -2.78 -13.93 -8.81
CA TYR A 127 -2.29 -13.12 -9.93
C TYR A 127 -2.97 -11.74 -10.00
N ALA A 128 -4.31 -11.70 -9.86
CA ALA A 128 -5.08 -10.46 -9.91
C ALA A 128 -4.69 -9.54 -8.74
N ILE A 129 -4.68 -10.12 -7.53
CA ILE A 129 -4.46 -9.41 -6.29
C ILE A 129 -3.02 -8.90 -6.18
N LEU A 130 -2.05 -9.71 -6.61
CA LEU A 130 -0.64 -9.33 -6.64
C LEU A 130 -0.33 -8.32 -7.74
N GLY A 131 -1.03 -8.34 -8.86
CA GLY A 131 -0.92 -7.28 -9.87
C GLY A 131 -1.32 -5.91 -9.29
N LEU A 132 -2.42 -5.87 -8.53
CA LEU A 132 -2.84 -4.67 -7.80
C LEU A 132 -1.86 -4.29 -6.70
N LEU A 133 -1.33 -5.26 -5.94
CA LEU A 133 -0.30 -5.01 -4.93
C LEU A 133 0.95 -4.39 -5.57
N ALA A 134 1.42 -4.90 -6.72
CA ALA A 134 2.57 -4.33 -7.40
C ALA A 134 2.34 -2.87 -7.82
N LEU A 135 1.16 -2.56 -8.39
CA LEU A 135 0.78 -1.20 -8.74
C LEU A 135 0.64 -0.30 -7.51
N ALA A 136 0.10 -0.81 -6.41
CA ALA A 136 0.01 -0.04 -5.18
C ALA A 136 1.42 0.25 -4.61
N GLU A 137 2.25 -0.78 -4.48
CA GLU A 137 3.51 -0.72 -3.74
C GLU A 137 4.66 -0.08 -4.50
N VAL A 138 4.63 -0.04 -5.84
CA VAL A 138 5.66 0.66 -6.62
C VAL A 138 5.71 2.16 -6.28
N THR A 139 4.60 2.72 -5.77
CA THR A 139 4.53 4.11 -5.29
C THR A 139 4.95 4.29 -3.83
N SER A 140 5.06 3.20 -3.05
CA SER A 140 5.22 3.24 -1.59
C SER A 140 6.58 3.77 -1.14
N LEU A 141 7.66 3.53 -1.88
CA LEU A 141 8.96 4.11 -1.55
C LEU A 141 8.90 5.63 -1.58
N CYS A 142 8.38 6.21 -2.67
CA CYS A 142 8.20 7.65 -2.81
C CYS A 142 7.24 8.19 -1.75
N GLN A 143 6.11 7.50 -1.52
CA GLN A 143 5.11 7.90 -0.53
C GLN A 143 5.71 7.96 0.87
N ASN A 144 6.39 6.90 1.33
CA ASN A 144 6.94 6.86 2.69
C ASN A 144 8.09 7.85 2.89
N VAL A 145 8.95 8.05 1.90
CA VAL A 145 9.99 9.09 1.96
C VAL A 145 9.38 10.48 2.01
N TRP A 146 8.33 10.73 1.22
CA TRP A 146 7.57 11.99 1.24
C TRP A 146 6.89 12.21 2.60
N THR A 147 6.25 11.20 3.18
CA THR A 147 5.62 11.27 4.51
C THR A 147 6.65 11.56 5.60
N LEU A 148 7.77 10.82 5.64
CA LEU A 148 8.84 11.04 6.61
C LEU A 148 9.44 12.45 6.52
N ALA A 149 9.63 12.96 5.30
CA ALA A 149 10.07 14.33 5.08
C ALA A 149 9.00 15.34 5.56
N GLY A 150 7.73 15.05 5.33
CA GLY A 150 6.58 15.83 5.77
C GLY A 150 6.51 15.97 7.28
N LEU A 151 6.72 14.88 8.03
CA LEU A 151 6.73 14.89 9.50
C LEU A 151 7.77 15.81 10.11
N ARG A 152 8.83 16.13 9.37
CA ARG A 152 9.93 16.99 9.83
C ARG A 152 10.12 18.26 9.02
N ARG A 153 9.20 18.58 8.10
CA ARG A 153 9.36 19.73 7.18
C ARG A 153 9.44 21.08 7.89
N PHE A 154 8.93 21.18 9.12
CA PHE A 154 8.98 22.41 9.93
C PHE A 154 10.21 22.48 10.85
N ASP A 155 10.83 21.33 11.13
CA ASP A 155 11.93 21.21 12.11
C ASP A 155 13.30 20.95 11.44
N SER A 156 13.32 20.71 10.13
CA SER A 156 14.54 20.38 9.39
C SER A 156 14.51 20.95 7.97
N ALA A 157 15.48 21.82 7.66
CA ALA A 157 15.63 22.40 6.32
C ALA A 157 15.88 21.32 5.24
N LEU A 158 16.60 20.25 5.57
CA LEU A 158 16.79 19.12 4.65
C LEU A 158 15.47 18.39 4.39
N ALA A 159 14.71 18.06 5.45
CA ALA A 159 13.42 17.39 5.29
C ALA A 159 12.44 18.26 4.48
N LYS A 160 12.41 19.57 4.73
CA LYS A 160 11.64 20.51 3.92
C LYS A 160 12.02 20.46 2.45
N ARG A 161 13.32 20.53 2.14
CA ARG A 161 13.82 20.48 0.76
C ARG A 161 13.45 19.17 0.06
N VAL A 162 13.57 18.04 0.76
CA VAL A 162 13.17 16.72 0.24
C VAL A 162 11.67 16.69 -0.02
N TYR A 163 10.85 17.15 0.93
CA TYR A 163 9.39 17.20 0.79
C TYR A 163 8.97 18.06 -0.41
N ASP A 164 9.48 19.29 -0.50
CA ASP A 164 9.13 20.23 -1.57
C ASP A 164 9.57 19.70 -2.95
N TYR A 165 10.75 19.08 -3.03
CA TYR A 165 11.26 18.51 -4.27
C TYR A 165 10.48 17.27 -4.71
N LEU A 166 10.13 16.40 -3.76
CA LEU A 166 9.50 15.11 -4.05
C LEU A 166 8.00 15.23 -4.32
N SER A 167 7.32 16.23 -3.74
CA SER A 167 5.85 16.37 -3.81
C SER A 167 5.30 16.32 -5.25
N GLY A 168 5.79 17.19 -6.14
CA GLY A 168 5.32 17.22 -7.54
C GLY A 168 5.54 15.90 -8.29
N PRO A 169 6.78 15.37 -8.34
CA PRO A 169 7.07 14.08 -8.96
C PRO A 169 6.27 12.91 -8.35
N PHE A 170 6.13 12.88 -7.02
CA PHE A 170 5.35 11.87 -6.32
C PHE A 170 3.88 11.92 -6.74
N TYR A 171 3.25 13.10 -6.74
CA TYR A 171 1.83 13.20 -7.10
C TYR A 171 1.60 12.77 -8.56
N ALA A 172 2.51 13.14 -9.47
CA ALA A 172 2.44 12.73 -10.87
C ALA A 172 2.58 11.21 -11.02
N PHE A 173 3.59 10.62 -10.37
CA PHE A 173 3.82 9.19 -10.40
C PHE A 173 2.65 8.41 -9.80
N TYR A 174 2.14 8.85 -8.65
CA TYR A 174 0.98 8.27 -7.98
C TYR A 174 -0.28 8.35 -8.85
N THR A 175 -0.52 9.50 -9.49
CA THR A 175 -1.65 9.70 -10.41
C THR A 175 -1.58 8.74 -11.60
N ILE A 176 -0.40 8.58 -12.20
CA ILE A 176 -0.22 7.65 -13.34
C ILE A 176 -0.45 6.21 -12.91
N VAL A 177 0.20 5.77 -11.83
CA VAL A 177 0.13 4.37 -11.42
C VAL A 177 -1.25 4.02 -10.87
N ARG A 178 -1.74 4.77 -9.89
CA ARG A 178 -2.99 4.44 -9.20
C ARG A 178 -4.23 5.02 -9.88
N GLY A 179 -4.11 6.15 -10.55
CA GLY A 179 -5.22 6.81 -11.25
C GLY A 179 -5.40 6.41 -12.72
N PHE A 180 -4.40 5.75 -13.34
CA PHE A 180 -4.53 5.24 -14.71
C PHE A 180 -4.29 3.73 -14.80
N PHE A 181 -3.09 3.25 -14.46
CA PHE A 181 -2.78 1.82 -14.60
C PHE A 181 -3.64 0.93 -13.68
N GLY A 182 -3.92 1.37 -12.45
CA GLY A 182 -4.84 0.72 -11.52
C GLY A 182 -6.22 0.48 -12.14
N PRO A 183 -6.97 1.54 -12.54
CA PRO A 183 -8.27 1.40 -13.20
C PRO A 183 -8.26 0.51 -14.45
N VAL A 184 -7.24 0.61 -15.30
CA VAL A 184 -7.11 -0.25 -16.48
C VAL A 184 -6.98 -1.72 -16.08
N PHE A 185 -6.20 -2.02 -15.04
CA PHE A 185 -6.05 -3.38 -14.53
C PHE A 185 -7.36 -3.90 -13.91
N VAL A 186 -8.06 -3.07 -13.14
CA VAL A 186 -9.36 -3.42 -12.53
C VAL A 186 -10.44 -3.65 -13.59
N TYR A 187 -10.44 -2.87 -14.67
CA TYR A 187 -11.34 -3.11 -15.79
C TYR A 187 -11.12 -4.51 -16.40
N LYS A 188 -9.85 -4.89 -16.65
CA LYS A 188 -9.52 -6.24 -17.15
C LYS A 188 -9.96 -7.34 -16.18
N MET A 189 -9.74 -7.12 -14.88
CA MET A 189 -10.17 -8.04 -13.83
C MET A 189 -11.70 -8.17 -13.80
N GLY A 190 -12.43 -7.07 -13.94
CA GLY A 190 -13.89 -7.05 -13.98
C GLY A 190 -14.47 -7.78 -15.20
N VAL A 191 -13.92 -7.53 -16.40
CA VAL A 191 -14.32 -8.24 -17.63
C VAL A 191 -14.15 -9.75 -17.46
N PHE A 192 -13.03 -10.19 -16.87
CA PHE A 192 -12.77 -11.59 -16.61
C PHE A 192 -13.78 -12.22 -15.64
N TYR A 193 -14.02 -11.58 -14.48
CA TYR A 193 -14.96 -12.12 -13.49
C TYR A 193 -16.42 -12.11 -13.98
N MET A 194 -16.83 -11.10 -14.75
CA MET A 194 -18.18 -11.06 -15.35
C MET A 194 -18.37 -12.07 -16.49
N GLY A 195 -17.28 -12.52 -17.11
CA GLY A 195 -17.31 -13.54 -18.17
C GLY A 195 -17.64 -14.96 -17.68
N GLY A 196 -17.76 -15.17 -16.36
CA GLY A 196 -18.05 -16.46 -15.75
C GLY A 196 -16.88 -17.45 -15.74
N GLU A 197 -15.71 -17.03 -16.23
CA GLU A 197 -14.49 -17.87 -16.31
C GLU A 197 -13.99 -18.29 -14.92
N ALA A 198 -14.35 -17.54 -13.87
CA ALA A 198 -13.95 -17.82 -12.49
C ALA A 198 -14.99 -18.61 -11.67
N ASP A 199 -16.23 -18.74 -12.15
CA ASP A 199 -17.40 -19.15 -11.32
C ASP A 199 -17.27 -20.55 -10.71
N ARG A 200 -16.46 -21.41 -11.31
CA ARG A 200 -16.22 -22.78 -10.83
C ARG A 200 -15.21 -22.88 -9.68
N VAL A 201 -14.40 -21.84 -9.47
CA VAL A 201 -13.24 -21.88 -8.56
C VAL A 201 -13.23 -20.73 -7.55
N ILE A 202 -13.73 -19.55 -7.93
CA ILE A 202 -13.88 -18.41 -7.04
C ILE A 202 -15.38 -18.15 -6.86
N PRO A 203 -15.92 -18.33 -5.64
CA PRO A 203 -17.33 -18.03 -5.37
C PRO A 203 -17.67 -16.59 -5.74
N MET A 204 -18.83 -16.38 -6.36
CA MET A 204 -19.28 -15.06 -6.83
C MET A 204 -19.26 -13.98 -5.73
N TRP A 205 -19.62 -14.34 -4.49
CA TRP A 205 -19.57 -13.37 -3.39
C TRP A 205 -18.14 -12.86 -3.11
N VAL A 206 -17.13 -13.72 -3.29
CA VAL A 206 -15.71 -13.36 -3.11
C VAL A 206 -15.28 -12.42 -4.23
N SER A 207 -15.46 -12.80 -5.49
CA SER A 207 -15.04 -11.98 -6.63
C SER A 207 -15.74 -10.63 -6.67
N VAL A 208 -17.05 -10.59 -6.41
CA VAL A 208 -17.82 -9.34 -6.31
C VAL A 208 -17.31 -8.48 -5.15
N SER A 209 -17.09 -9.06 -3.97
CA SER A 209 -16.57 -8.30 -2.83
C SER A 209 -15.19 -7.71 -3.09
N TRP A 210 -14.28 -8.46 -3.75
CA TRP A 210 -12.97 -7.96 -4.15
C TRP A 210 -13.08 -6.81 -5.13
N MET A 211 -13.92 -6.93 -6.16
CA MET A 211 -14.15 -5.86 -7.14
C MET A 211 -14.64 -4.58 -6.45
N VAL A 212 -15.63 -4.69 -5.56
CA VAL A 212 -16.17 -3.54 -4.81
C VAL A 212 -15.08 -2.87 -3.97
N VAL A 213 -14.35 -3.66 -3.17
CA VAL A 213 -13.26 -3.15 -2.31
C VAL A 213 -12.20 -2.42 -3.13
N VAL A 214 -11.76 -3.03 -4.24
CA VAL A 214 -10.69 -2.47 -5.07
C VAL A 214 -11.15 -1.19 -5.78
N VAL A 215 -12.37 -1.15 -6.33
CA VAL A 215 -12.92 0.05 -6.97
C VAL A 215 -13.02 1.21 -5.98
N VAL A 216 -13.51 0.95 -4.76
CA VAL A 216 -13.59 1.95 -3.70
C VAL A 216 -12.18 2.43 -3.31
N ALA A 217 -11.24 1.51 -3.10
CA ALA A 217 -9.86 1.85 -2.72
C ALA A 217 -9.17 2.74 -3.77
N ILE A 218 -9.32 2.42 -5.06
CA ILE A 218 -8.77 3.24 -6.15
C ILE A 218 -9.46 4.61 -6.20
N SER A 219 -10.78 4.66 -6.05
CA SER A 219 -11.53 5.93 -6.09
C SER A 219 -11.08 6.87 -4.97
N VAL A 220 -10.97 6.35 -3.75
CA VAL A 220 -10.44 7.08 -2.58
C VAL A 220 -8.99 7.52 -2.80
N SER A 221 -8.16 6.64 -3.36
CA SER A 221 -6.76 6.94 -3.68
C SER A 221 -6.62 8.09 -4.70
N VAL A 222 -7.48 8.10 -5.73
CA VAL A 222 -7.53 9.19 -6.72
C VAL A 222 -8.02 10.50 -6.09
N LEU A 223 -9.05 10.45 -5.26
CA LEU A 223 -9.54 11.64 -4.53
C LEU A 223 -8.46 12.21 -3.61
N TRP A 224 -7.72 11.34 -2.91
CA TRP A 224 -6.64 11.74 -2.01
C TRP A 224 -5.51 12.47 -2.76
N VAL A 225 -5.00 11.89 -3.86
CA VAL A 225 -3.94 12.56 -4.64
C VAL A 225 -4.44 13.82 -5.34
N PHE A 226 -5.70 13.87 -5.76
CA PHE A 226 -6.31 15.08 -6.29
C PHE A 226 -6.35 16.20 -5.25
N ASN A 227 -6.71 15.89 -3.99
CA ASN A 227 -6.66 16.85 -2.90
C ASN A 227 -5.23 17.40 -2.69
N LEU A 228 -4.20 16.55 -2.75
CA LEU A 228 -2.80 16.99 -2.65
C LEU A 228 -2.38 17.91 -3.80
N TRP A 229 -2.87 17.67 -5.03
CA TRP A 229 -2.66 18.57 -6.15
C TRP A 229 -3.31 19.93 -5.91
N VAL A 230 -4.54 19.95 -5.40
CA VAL A 230 -5.27 21.19 -5.06
C VAL A 230 -4.53 21.97 -3.98
N GLU A 231 -4.13 21.30 -2.88
CA GLU A 231 -3.36 21.93 -1.80
C GLU A 231 -2.06 22.57 -2.32
N MET A 232 -1.29 21.83 -3.12
CA MET A 232 -0.05 22.36 -3.70
C MET A 232 -0.31 23.54 -4.66
N TYR A 233 -1.40 23.51 -5.42
CA TYR A 233 -1.78 24.62 -6.28
C TYR A 233 -2.13 25.87 -5.47
N LEU A 234 -2.98 25.72 -4.44
CA LEU A 234 -3.38 26.83 -3.57
C LEU A 234 -2.19 27.43 -2.83
N GLU A 235 -1.25 26.62 -2.32
CA GLU A 235 -0.02 27.11 -1.72
C GLU A 235 0.83 27.94 -2.69
N LYS A 236 0.90 27.54 -3.96
CA LYS A 236 1.65 28.27 -5.00
C LYS A 236 0.99 29.61 -5.34
N VAL A 237 -0.34 29.64 -5.43
CA VAL A 237 -1.09 30.87 -5.70
C VAL A 237 -0.94 31.85 -4.54
N GLY A 238 -1.12 31.39 -3.29
CA GLY A 238 -0.97 32.24 -2.10
C GLY A 238 0.42 32.87 -2.00
N ARG A 239 1.48 32.09 -2.23
CA ARG A 239 2.87 32.61 -2.25
C ARG A 239 3.13 33.61 -3.38
N ALA A 240 2.44 33.49 -4.51
CA ALA A 240 2.55 34.45 -5.61
C ALA A 240 1.87 35.78 -5.27
N ASP A 241 0.75 35.73 -4.55
CA ASP A 241 0.02 36.92 -4.11
C ASP A 241 0.74 37.66 -2.98
N GLU A 242 1.38 36.96 -2.04
CA GLU A 242 2.25 37.57 -1.01
C GLU A 242 3.40 38.34 -1.66
N LYS A 243 4.11 37.73 -2.61
CA LYS A 243 5.20 38.38 -3.34
C LYS A 243 4.76 39.60 -4.16
N LYS A 244 3.50 39.67 -4.60
CA LYS A 244 2.95 40.84 -5.28
C LYS A 244 2.61 41.99 -4.33
N LYS A 245 2.38 41.70 -3.04
CA LYS A 245 2.10 42.73 -2.01
C LYS A 245 3.38 43.32 -1.42
N GLU A 246 4.50 42.63 -1.52
CA GLU A 246 5.82 43.06 -1.03
C GLU A 246 6.63 43.91 -2.03
N ASN A 247 6.21 43.94 -3.31
CA ASN A 247 6.81 44.76 -4.38
C ASN A 247 5.92 45.97 -4.69
#